data_AF-W7JST2-F1
#
_entry.id   AF-W7JST2-F1
#
_cell.length_a   1.000
_cell.length_b   1.000
_cell.length_c   1.000
_cell.angle_alpha   90.00
_cell.angle_beta   90.00
_cell.angle_gamma   90.00
#
_symmetry.space_group_name_H-M   'P 1'
#
loop_
_entity.id
_entity.type
_entity.pdbx_description
1 polymer ?
#
loop_
_entity_poly.entity_id
_entity_poly.type
_entity_poly.pdbx_seq_one_letter_code
_entity_poly.pdbx_strand_id
1 'polypeptide(L)'
;MKICLIPVFLSLIIYVILFLKGKKIGDLYITEHLRNKFENILLYFNIFEVQYPESYLNNEKLLGLHVRDIEKDAYRAYPILKELKQKDYFRIFKVNLHLSCKVFLKGNEKCKEIKKCSVCECEQDEIPYNFRTNEIEIIENKMTNEDLKKTFIESKLYKDILGIYAPSNEGFISYVDLVYNSPSFTAYEGRNIWNMIYKENCFQNEKSECEEMNSFYKIISGMQSNIAVLSSEYFYLKNDFLFGEIQINNKFNNDYFKNLNYDYSVTFFKEKIGLYPERIENLYFTFAILLRSMCRLKSLFKQCKCNSGYEQNDKEAVRLLDDLLENFYHSCSSKEFLEPLFPQHGKDILSKFMNITNILDCVPCVKCRLHGKLKTTALQIALVVRKEKKKIVYVYVCMLFVYLHMVYVLQYL
;
A
#
# COMPACT_ATOMS: atom_id res chain seq x y z
N MET A 1 -6.81 10.16 -40.08
CA MET A 1 -8.28 10.35 -40.01
C MET A 1 -8.57 11.60 -39.20
N LYS A 2 -9.15 12.63 -39.84
CA LYS A 2 -9.61 13.86 -39.18
C LYS A 2 -10.86 13.53 -38.35
N ILE A 3 -10.73 13.46 -37.03
CA ILE A 3 -11.87 13.34 -36.11
C ILE A 3 -12.31 14.76 -35.73
N CYS A 4 -13.62 15.00 -35.84
CA CYS A 4 -14.28 16.30 -35.77
C CYS A 4 -13.96 17.12 -34.50
N LEU A 5 -13.31 18.28 -34.68
CA LEU A 5 -13.16 19.36 -33.68
C LEU A 5 -14.45 20.17 -33.43
N ILE A 6 -15.51 19.87 -34.20
CA ILE A 6 -16.77 20.63 -34.21
C ILE A 6 -17.59 20.53 -32.90
N PRO A 7 -17.68 19.38 -32.18
CA PRO A 7 -18.50 19.29 -30.96
C PRO A 7 -17.93 20.09 -29.79
N VAL A 8 -16.59 20.18 -29.70
CA VAL A 8 -15.88 20.88 -28.62
C VAL A 8 -16.08 22.39 -28.74
N PHE A 9 -15.95 22.94 -29.95
CA PHE A 9 -16.21 24.35 -30.21
C PHE A 9 -17.67 24.71 -29.95
N LEU A 10 -18.63 23.84 -30.30
CA LEU A 10 -20.04 24.09 -30.04
C LEU A 10 -20.32 24.16 -28.52
N SER A 11 -19.66 23.31 -27.73
CA SER A 11 -19.79 23.28 -26.26
C SER A 11 -19.23 24.54 -25.61
N LEU A 12 -18.06 25.00 -26.08
CA LEU A 12 -17.41 26.24 -25.64
C LEU A 12 -18.21 27.49 -26.06
N ILE A 13 -18.78 27.48 -27.26
CA ILE A 13 -19.64 28.57 -27.75
C ILE A 13 -20.93 28.64 -26.92
N ILE A 14 -21.54 27.50 -26.58
CA ILE A 14 -22.72 27.46 -25.69
C ILE A 14 -22.36 28.00 -24.31
N TYR A 15 -21.18 27.65 -23.76
CA TYR A 15 -20.70 28.17 -22.49
C TYR A 15 -20.49 29.70 -22.52
N VAL A 16 -19.84 30.23 -23.56
CA VAL A 16 -19.65 31.67 -23.73
C VAL A 16 -20.99 32.39 -23.88
N ILE A 17 -21.94 31.83 -24.62
CA ILE A 17 -23.29 32.39 -24.77
C ILE A 17 -24.08 32.38 -23.45
N LEU A 18 -23.95 31.33 -22.63
CA LEU A 18 -24.60 31.24 -21.32
C LEU A 18 -23.98 32.19 -20.29
N PHE A 19 -22.65 32.33 -20.31
CA PHE A 19 -21.90 33.25 -19.47
C PHE A 19 -22.20 34.72 -19.81
N LEU A 20 -22.24 35.07 -21.10
CA LEU A 20 -22.61 36.40 -21.58
C LEU A 20 -24.07 36.77 -21.30
N LYS A 21 -24.96 35.78 -21.11
CA LYS A 21 -26.38 35.99 -20.76
C LYS A 21 -26.67 36.03 -19.25
N GLY A 22 -25.66 35.95 -18.39
CA GLY A 22 -25.81 36.16 -16.95
C GLY A 22 -26.70 35.16 -16.21
N LYS A 23 -26.99 33.98 -16.79
CA LYS A 23 -27.79 32.94 -16.12
C LYS A 23 -26.89 32.04 -15.28
N LYS A 24 -27.21 31.90 -13.98
CA LYS A 24 -26.58 30.90 -13.09
C LYS A 24 -26.95 29.49 -13.57
N ILE A 25 -25.97 28.60 -13.59
CA ILE A 25 -26.07 27.18 -14.02
C ILE A 25 -26.99 26.32 -13.12
N GLY A 26 -27.57 26.89 -12.06
CA GLY A 26 -28.43 26.19 -11.10
C GLY A 26 -29.83 25.81 -11.58
N ASP A 27 -30.30 26.33 -12.72
CA ASP A 27 -31.70 26.14 -13.17
C ASP A 27 -31.90 25.03 -14.22
N LEU A 28 -30.88 24.21 -14.50
CA LEU A 28 -31.00 23.07 -15.40
C LEU A 28 -31.03 21.77 -14.58
N TYR A 29 -32.15 21.04 -14.68
CA TYR A 29 -32.28 19.64 -14.22
C TYR A 29 -31.34 18.74 -15.06
N ILE A 30 -30.06 18.76 -14.73
CA ILE A 30 -29.04 17.91 -15.32
C ILE A 30 -28.97 16.64 -14.47
N THR A 31 -29.21 15.49 -15.07
CA THR A 31 -29.06 14.19 -14.41
C THR A 31 -27.62 14.02 -13.92
N GLU A 32 -27.45 13.39 -12.75
CA GLU A 32 -26.16 13.19 -12.08
C GLU A 32 -25.07 12.59 -13.01
N HIS A 33 -25.50 11.77 -13.97
CA HIS A 33 -24.63 11.19 -14.99
C HIS A 33 -24.02 12.22 -15.97
N LEU A 34 -24.80 13.23 -16.37
CA LEU A 34 -24.32 14.32 -17.23
C LEU A 34 -23.40 15.28 -16.48
N ARG A 35 -23.62 15.48 -15.16
CA ARG A 35 -22.70 16.24 -14.30
C ARG A 35 -21.33 15.57 -14.22
N ASN A 36 -21.28 14.27 -13.95
CA ASN A 36 -20.00 13.54 -13.89
C ASN A 36 -19.29 13.53 -15.25
N LYS A 37 -20.02 13.42 -16.36
CA LYS A 37 -19.45 13.50 -17.70
C LYS A 37 -18.92 14.91 -18.04
N PHE A 38 -19.59 15.96 -17.54
CA PHE A 38 -19.12 17.35 -17.67
C PHE A 38 -17.90 17.63 -16.79
N GLU A 39 -17.84 17.14 -15.56
CA GLU A 39 -16.64 17.23 -14.73
C GLU A 39 -15.46 16.49 -15.36
N ASN A 40 -15.68 15.32 -15.95
CA ASN A 40 -14.67 14.59 -16.72
C ASN A 40 -14.19 15.34 -17.97
N ILE A 41 -15.05 16.15 -18.60
CA ILE A 41 -14.66 17.01 -19.73
C ILE A 41 -13.88 18.25 -19.24
N LEU A 42 -14.27 18.87 -18.13
CA LEU A 42 -13.52 19.97 -17.50
C LEU A 42 -12.14 19.49 -17.02
N LEU A 43 -12.04 18.23 -16.58
CA LEU A 43 -10.80 17.53 -16.26
C LEU A 43 -9.93 17.30 -17.51
N TYR A 44 -10.52 16.90 -18.65
CA TYR A 44 -9.83 16.76 -19.94
C TYR A 44 -9.18 18.08 -20.42
N PHE A 45 -9.75 19.24 -20.04
CA PHE A 45 -9.19 20.56 -20.33
C PHE A 45 -8.24 21.11 -19.26
N ASN A 46 -7.84 20.28 -18.28
CA ASN A 46 -6.76 20.56 -17.33
C ASN A 46 -6.91 21.89 -16.54
N ILE A 47 -8.07 22.11 -15.89
CA ILE A 47 -8.29 23.24 -14.97
C ILE A 47 -7.79 22.91 -13.54
N PHE A 48 -7.07 21.80 -13.34
CA PHE A 48 -6.52 21.40 -12.05
C PHE A 48 -5.01 21.12 -12.15
N GLU A 49 -4.20 22.00 -11.60
CA GLU A 49 -2.75 21.77 -11.45
C GLU A 49 -2.50 20.98 -10.17
N VAL A 50 -2.08 19.72 -10.31
CA VAL A 50 -1.46 18.96 -9.22
C VAL A 50 -0.20 19.70 -8.80
N GLN A 51 -0.09 20.02 -7.51
CA GLN A 51 1.08 20.69 -6.96
C GLN A 51 2.14 19.66 -6.62
N TYR A 52 3.10 19.48 -7.53
CA TYR A 52 4.24 18.61 -7.31
C TYR A 52 5.29 19.28 -6.39
N PRO A 53 5.96 18.51 -5.51
CA PRO A 53 7.00 19.04 -4.64
C PRO A 53 8.25 19.47 -5.42
N GLU A 54 9.06 20.37 -4.84
CA GLU A 54 10.33 20.82 -5.43
C GLU A 54 11.27 19.64 -5.71
N SER A 55 11.28 18.63 -4.83
CA SER A 55 12.06 17.42 -5.03
C SER A 55 11.73 16.67 -6.32
N TYR A 56 10.46 16.72 -6.76
CA TYR A 56 10.04 16.17 -8.05
C TYR A 56 10.41 17.09 -9.22
N LEU A 57 10.06 18.38 -9.13
CA LEU A 57 10.27 19.36 -10.19
C LEU A 57 11.75 19.54 -10.55
N ASN A 58 12.59 19.62 -9.53
CA ASN A 58 14.04 19.81 -9.66
C ASN A 58 14.80 18.48 -9.75
N ASN A 59 14.09 17.34 -9.70
CA ASN A 59 14.68 15.99 -9.66
C ASN A 59 15.75 15.87 -8.55
N GLU A 60 15.40 16.30 -7.34
CA GLU A 60 16.30 16.24 -6.18
C GLU A 60 16.50 14.80 -5.71
N LYS A 61 17.42 14.60 -4.78
CA LYS A 61 17.70 13.29 -4.21
C LYS A 61 16.87 13.07 -2.95
N LEU A 62 16.06 12.03 -2.95
CA LEU A 62 15.49 11.45 -1.74
C LEU A 62 16.38 10.29 -1.31
N LEU A 63 16.93 10.36 -0.11
CA LEU A 63 17.76 9.29 0.45
C LEU A 63 18.98 8.94 -0.42
N GLY A 64 19.56 9.91 -1.11
CA GLY A 64 20.71 9.73 -2.00
C GLY A 64 20.36 9.29 -3.44
N LEU A 65 19.08 9.12 -3.78
CA LEU A 65 18.62 8.71 -5.10
C LEU A 65 17.68 9.76 -5.72
N HIS A 66 17.86 10.07 -7.00
CA HIS A 66 17.02 11.05 -7.69
C HIS A 66 15.57 10.57 -7.81
N VAL A 67 14.60 11.48 -7.65
CA VAL A 67 13.17 11.15 -7.76
C VAL A 67 12.82 10.46 -9.08
N ARG A 68 13.36 10.90 -10.21
CA ARG A 68 13.13 10.25 -11.51
C ARG A 68 13.67 8.82 -11.59
N ASP A 69 14.71 8.49 -10.84
CA ASP A 69 15.27 7.13 -10.80
C ASP A 69 14.39 6.22 -9.94
N ILE A 70 13.83 6.75 -8.84
CA ILE A 70 12.79 6.08 -8.04
C ILE A 70 11.58 5.75 -8.92
N GLU A 71 11.13 6.69 -9.75
CA GLU A 71 10.01 6.48 -10.68
C GLU A 71 10.30 5.41 -11.72
N LYS A 72 11.46 5.45 -12.38
CA LYS A 72 11.86 4.44 -13.37
C LYS A 72 11.89 3.04 -12.77
N ASP A 73 12.44 2.93 -11.56
CA ASP A 73 12.46 1.66 -10.83
C ASP A 73 11.04 1.19 -10.49
N ALA A 74 10.14 2.12 -10.17
CA ALA A 74 8.73 1.81 -9.92
C ALA A 74 8.04 1.22 -11.15
N TYR A 75 8.18 1.89 -12.30
CA TYR A 75 7.62 1.45 -13.58
C TYR A 75 8.11 0.06 -13.99
N ARG A 76 9.39 -0.24 -13.73
CA ARG A 76 9.97 -1.54 -14.05
C ARG A 76 9.43 -2.66 -13.16
N ALA A 77 9.28 -2.39 -11.86
CA ALA A 77 8.80 -3.41 -10.92
C ALA A 77 7.28 -3.66 -11.01
N TYR A 78 6.50 -2.67 -11.46
CA TYR A 78 5.03 -2.69 -11.35
C TYR A 78 4.35 -3.85 -12.09
N PRO A 79 4.58 -4.05 -13.40
CA PRO A 79 3.90 -5.13 -14.12
C PRO A 79 4.22 -6.51 -13.52
N ILE A 80 5.46 -6.74 -13.11
CA ILE A 80 5.89 -8.03 -12.54
C ILE A 80 5.21 -8.27 -11.19
N LEU A 81 5.22 -7.28 -10.30
CA LEU A 81 4.56 -7.40 -9.00
C LEU A 81 3.04 -7.55 -9.12
N LYS A 82 2.43 -6.95 -10.17
CA LYS A 82 1.00 -7.10 -10.47
C LYS A 82 0.62 -8.54 -10.78
N GLU A 83 1.45 -9.25 -11.53
CA GLU A 83 1.25 -10.67 -11.81
C GLU A 83 1.61 -11.53 -10.59
N LEU A 84 2.69 -11.19 -9.89
CA LEU A 84 3.18 -11.93 -8.74
C LEU A 84 2.18 -11.97 -7.59
N LYS A 85 1.48 -10.86 -7.30
CA LYS A 85 0.43 -10.82 -6.25
C LYS A 85 -0.72 -11.80 -6.53
N GLN A 86 -0.97 -12.17 -7.78
CA GLN A 86 -2.08 -13.06 -8.14
C GLN A 86 -1.75 -14.53 -7.91
N LYS A 87 -0.48 -14.86 -7.67
CA LYS A 87 -0.02 -16.22 -7.45
C LYS A 87 -0.42 -16.70 -6.05
N ASP A 88 -0.70 -18.00 -5.93
CA ASP A 88 -1.32 -18.58 -4.73
C ASP A 88 -0.44 -18.40 -3.50
N TYR A 89 0.88 -18.48 -3.69
CA TYR A 89 1.85 -18.21 -2.64
C TYR A 89 1.84 -16.76 -2.16
N PHE A 90 1.46 -15.76 -2.98
CA PHE A 90 1.58 -14.33 -2.65
C PHE A 90 0.23 -13.60 -2.48
N ARG A 91 -0.91 -14.24 -2.80
CA ARG A 91 -2.23 -13.62 -2.65
C ARG A 91 -2.78 -13.73 -1.23
N ILE A 92 -2.45 -14.80 -0.52
CA ILE A 92 -2.94 -15.05 0.83
C ILE A 92 -2.14 -14.22 1.82
N PHE A 93 -2.77 -13.78 2.91
CA PHE A 93 -2.11 -13.06 3.99
C PHE A 93 -2.65 -13.56 5.34
N LYS A 94 -1.73 -13.99 6.20
CA LYS A 94 -2.03 -14.46 7.55
C LYS A 94 -2.03 -13.28 8.51
N VAL A 95 -3.17 -13.02 9.17
CA VAL A 95 -3.32 -11.86 10.05
C VAL A 95 -4.40 -12.11 11.10
N ASN A 96 -4.22 -11.55 12.29
CA ASN A 96 -5.27 -11.55 13.31
C ASN A 96 -6.05 -10.22 13.26
N LEU A 97 -7.30 -10.31 12.80
CA LEU A 97 -8.21 -9.17 12.67
C LEU A 97 -9.18 -9.06 13.85
N HIS A 98 -9.26 -10.08 14.71
CA HIS A 98 -10.26 -10.21 15.79
C HIS A 98 -9.73 -9.80 17.17
N LEU A 99 -8.58 -9.14 17.21
CA LEU A 99 -7.99 -8.62 18.44
C LEU A 99 -8.85 -7.50 19.04
N SER A 100 -8.98 -7.54 20.37
CA SER A 100 -9.59 -6.46 21.14
C SER A 100 -8.64 -5.27 21.25
N CYS A 101 -9.22 -4.07 21.19
CA CYS A 101 -8.49 -2.83 21.42
C CYS A 101 -8.04 -2.76 22.89
N LYS A 102 -6.73 -2.67 23.12
CA LYS A 102 -6.15 -2.54 24.46
C LYS A 102 -5.88 -1.09 24.88
N VAL A 103 -6.06 -0.14 23.96
CA VAL A 103 -5.79 1.28 24.20
C VAL A 103 -7.10 2.00 24.51
N PHE A 104 -7.09 2.85 25.54
CA PHE A 104 -8.27 3.64 25.89
C PHE A 104 -8.51 4.74 24.84
N LEU A 105 -9.53 4.58 24.00
CA LEU A 105 -9.97 5.61 23.06
C LEU A 105 -10.98 6.55 23.73
N LYS A 106 -10.67 7.86 23.75
CA LYS A 106 -11.67 8.90 24.08
C LYS A 106 -12.60 9.07 22.89
N GLY A 107 -13.79 8.49 22.99
CA GLY A 107 -14.85 8.59 21.98
C GLY A 107 -15.01 7.32 21.13
N ASN A 108 -16.25 6.98 20.82
CA ASN A 108 -16.59 5.81 20.02
C ASN A 108 -16.43 6.13 18.52
N GLU A 109 -15.24 5.98 17.97
CA GLU A 109 -15.11 5.90 16.50
C GLU A 109 -15.84 4.64 16.02
N LYS A 110 -16.84 4.81 15.17
CA LYS A 110 -17.61 3.71 14.58
C LYS A 110 -17.45 3.72 13.07
N CYS A 111 -17.34 2.53 12.45
CA CYS A 111 -17.49 2.42 11.00
C CYS A 111 -18.99 2.56 10.67
N LYS A 112 -19.35 3.61 9.92
CA LYS A 112 -20.73 3.86 9.47
C LYS A 112 -21.13 2.97 8.29
N GLU A 113 -20.16 2.55 7.48
CA GLU A 113 -20.34 1.78 6.24
C GLU A 113 -19.81 0.35 6.38
N ILE A 114 -20.50 -0.46 7.18
CA ILE A 114 -20.04 -1.81 7.59
C ILE A 114 -19.68 -2.68 6.37
N LYS A 115 -20.46 -2.62 5.29
CA LYS A 115 -20.20 -3.38 4.06
C LYS A 115 -18.84 -3.03 3.45
N LYS A 116 -18.50 -1.73 3.35
CA LYS A 116 -17.22 -1.29 2.79
C LYS A 116 -16.03 -1.63 3.71
N CYS A 117 -16.29 -1.68 5.02
CA CYS A 117 -15.32 -2.04 6.06
C CYS A 117 -15.09 -3.55 6.20
N SER A 118 -15.90 -4.41 5.59
CA SER A 118 -15.82 -5.87 5.75
C SER A 118 -14.68 -6.49 4.94
N VAL A 119 -14.24 -7.67 5.35
CA VAL A 119 -13.17 -8.47 4.71
C VAL A 119 -13.71 -9.87 4.50
N CYS A 120 -13.43 -10.48 3.35
CA CYS A 120 -13.67 -11.89 3.09
C CYS A 120 -12.47 -12.71 3.58
N GLU A 121 -12.68 -13.56 4.58
CA GLU A 121 -11.67 -14.51 5.06
C GLU A 121 -11.69 -15.78 4.21
N CYS A 122 -10.54 -16.43 4.06
CA CYS A 122 -10.41 -17.66 3.28
C CYS A 122 -11.10 -18.84 3.95
N GLU A 123 -11.73 -19.69 3.15
CA GLU A 123 -12.18 -21.01 3.58
C GLU A 123 -10.99 -21.97 3.74
N GLN A 124 -11.20 -23.07 4.47
CA GLN A 124 -10.10 -23.97 4.83
C GLN A 124 -9.41 -24.55 3.61
N ASP A 125 -10.14 -24.89 2.55
CA ASP A 125 -9.65 -25.45 1.29
C ASP A 125 -8.87 -24.44 0.43
N GLU A 126 -9.15 -23.14 0.55
CA GLU A 126 -8.43 -22.05 -0.15
C GLU A 126 -7.03 -21.78 0.42
N ILE A 127 -6.78 -22.16 1.68
CA ILE A 127 -5.49 -21.92 2.34
C ILE A 127 -4.44 -22.89 1.79
N PRO A 128 -3.31 -22.46 1.22
CA PRO A 128 -2.35 -23.38 0.63
C PRO A 128 -1.71 -24.30 1.69
N TYR A 129 -1.39 -25.56 1.33
CA TYR A 129 -1.11 -26.64 2.29
C TYR A 129 0.04 -26.31 3.27
N ASN A 130 1.12 -25.73 2.76
CA ASN A 130 2.29 -25.31 3.54
C ASN A 130 1.98 -24.20 4.56
N PHE A 131 0.90 -23.44 4.37
CA PHE A 131 0.45 -22.43 5.33
C PHE A 131 -0.35 -23.02 6.50
N ARG A 132 -0.85 -24.25 6.35
CA ARG A 132 -1.59 -24.99 7.39
C ARG A 132 -0.67 -25.81 8.29
N THR A 133 0.42 -26.36 7.75
CA THR A 133 1.28 -27.30 8.48
C THR A 133 2.25 -26.64 9.47
N ASN A 134 2.33 -25.30 9.52
CA ASN A 134 3.35 -24.57 10.28
C ASN A 134 4.79 -25.07 10.00
N GLU A 135 5.02 -25.82 8.91
CA GLU A 135 6.34 -26.36 8.56
C GLU A 135 7.25 -25.18 8.22
N ILE A 136 8.00 -24.78 9.24
CA ILE A 136 8.93 -23.68 9.17
C ILE A 136 10.05 -24.18 8.27
N GLU A 137 10.15 -23.68 7.04
CA GLU A 137 11.43 -23.69 6.33
C GLU A 137 12.40 -22.83 7.14
N ILE A 138 13.01 -23.44 8.16
CA ILE A 138 14.06 -22.88 8.99
C ILE A 138 15.29 -22.89 8.12
N ILE A 139 15.70 -21.73 7.68
CA ILE A 139 17.06 -21.56 7.20
C ILE A 139 17.76 -20.73 8.24
N GLU A 140 18.61 -21.44 8.96
CA GLU A 140 19.59 -20.90 9.88
C GLU A 140 20.36 -19.79 9.17
N ASN A 141 20.53 -18.66 9.85
CA ASN A 141 21.86 -18.08 9.88
C ASN A 141 22.11 -17.08 11.01
N LYS A 142 23.41 -16.95 11.24
CA LYS A 142 24.14 -16.16 12.23
C LYS A 142 23.74 -14.69 12.17
N MET A 143 23.48 -14.13 13.33
CA MET A 143 23.03 -12.76 13.51
C MET A 143 24.13 -11.91 14.12
N THR A 144 24.23 -10.64 13.72
CA THR A 144 25.04 -9.62 14.41
C THR A 144 24.16 -8.68 15.23
N ASN A 145 24.56 -8.48 16.49
CA ASN A 145 23.85 -7.91 17.67
C ASN A 145 22.51 -8.58 18.04
N GLU A 146 22.58 -9.51 19.00
CA GLU A 146 21.44 -10.28 19.55
C GLU A 146 20.20 -9.41 19.87
N ASP A 147 20.40 -8.17 20.32
CA ASP A 147 19.33 -7.29 20.83
C ASP A 147 18.31 -6.82 19.77
N LEU A 148 18.74 -6.47 18.55
CA LEU A 148 17.80 -6.01 17.50
C LEU A 148 16.94 -7.17 16.96
N LYS A 149 17.54 -8.38 16.86
CA LYS A 149 16.80 -9.60 16.53
C LYS A 149 15.81 -9.98 17.59
N LYS A 150 16.23 -9.93 18.84
CA LYS A 150 15.37 -10.20 19.97
C LYS A 150 14.16 -9.27 19.93
N THR A 151 14.40 -7.96 19.78
CA THR A 151 13.35 -6.94 19.63
C THR A 151 12.39 -7.21 18.45
N PHE A 152 12.90 -7.55 17.27
CA PHE A 152 12.05 -7.82 16.10
C PHE A 152 11.25 -9.13 16.24
N ILE A 153 11.86 -10.20 16.76
CA ILE A 153 11.20 -11.49 17.00
C ILE A 153 10.15 -11.38 18.11
N GLU A 154 10.40 -10.54 19.12
CA GLU A 154 9.46 -10.29 20.21
C GLU A 154 8.22 -9.50 19.77
N SER A 155 8.32 -8.76 18.66
CA SER A 155 7.21 -7.97 18.14
C SER A 155 5.97 -8.82 17.88
N LYS A 156 4.80 -8.32 18.32
CA LYS A 156 3.50 -8.98 18.12
C LYS A 156 3.21 -9.20 16.64
N LEU A 157 3.65 -8.29 15.78
CA LEU A 157 3.45 -8.37 14.34
C LEU A 157 4.24 -9.52 13.69
N TYR A 158 5.50 -9.75 14.10
CA TYR A 158 6.27 -10.92 13.68
C TYR A 158 5.57 -12.23 14.08
N LYS A 159 4.98 -12.28 15.27
CA LYS A 159 4.18 -13.43 15.73
C LYS A 159 2.88 -13.56 14.93
N ASP A 160 2.20 -12.46 14.62
CA ASP A 160 0.98 -12.45 13.82
C ASP A 160 1.19 -13.05 12.43
N ILE A 161 2.24 -12.59 11.76
CA ILE A 161 2.60 -13.00 10.39
C ILE A 161 3.05 -14.46 10.33
N LEU A 162 3.83 -14.91 11.32
CA LEU A 162 4.31 -16.28 11.37
C LEU A 162 3.29 -17.24 11.98
N GLY A 163 2.24 -16.72 12.62
CA GLY A 163 1.30 -17.48 13.43
C GLY A 163 1.94 -18.28 14.55
N ILE A 164 3.06 -17.79 15.09
CA ILE A 164 3.75 -18.41 16.23
C ILE A 164 3.22 -17.74 17.48
N TYR A 165 2.03 -18.17 17.90
CA TYR A 165 1.38 -17.67 19.12
C TYR A 165 1.58 -18.65 20.27
N ALA A 166 1.64 -18.12 21.48
CA ALA A 166 1.44 -18.94 22.66
C ALA A 166 -0.04 -19.38 22.67
N PRO A 167 -0.35 -20.68 22.86
CA PRO A 167 -1.71 -21.21 22.81
C PRO A 167 -2.73 -20.53 23.74
N SER A 168 -2.25 -19.81 24.75
CA SER A 168 -3.06 -19.20 25.80
C SER A 168 -3.49 -17.75 25.53
N ASN A 169 -2.93 -17.05 24.53
CA ASN A 169 -3.06 -15.59 24.43
C ASN A 169 -3.46 -15.10 23.01
N GLU A 170 -4.74 -14.71 22.88
CA GLU A 170 -5.30 -13.73 21.92
C GLU A 170 -5.69 -14.15 20.49
N GLY A 171 -6.98 -14.49 20.32
CA GLY A 171 -7.75 -14.33 19.08
C GLY A 171 -7.64 -15.46 18.05
N PHE A 172 -8.58 -15.46 17.09
CA PHE A 172 -8.56 -16.39 15.95
C PHE A 172 -7.66 -15.84 14.84
N ILE A 173 -6.78 -16.68 14.31
CA ILE A 173 -5.95 -16.34 13.14
C ILE A 173 -6.83 -16.41 11.90
N SER A 174 -6.86 -15.32 11.13
CA SER A 174 -7.53 -15.26 9.83
C SER A 174 -6.51 -15.39 8.71
N TYR A 175 -6.90 -16.12 7.66
CA TYR A 175 -6.23 -16.09 6.38
C TYR A 175 -7.09 -15.25 5.45
N VAL A 176 -6.49 -14.29 4.76
CA VAL A 176 -7.20 -13.32 3.95
C VAL A 176 -6.59 -13.28 2.57
N ASP A 177 -7.43 -13.39 1.55
CA ASP A 177 -7.00 -13.20 0.18
C ASP A 177 -6.94 -11.70 -0.17
N LEU A 178 -5.73 -11.17 -0.40
CA LEU A 178 -5.48 -9.77 -0.71
C LEU A 178 -5.98 -9.34 -2.10
N VAL A 179 -6.31 -10.29 -2.97
CA VAL A 179 -6.95 -10.02 -4.27
C VAL A 179 -8.43 -9.73 -4.09
N TYR A 180 -9.10 -10.48 -3.20
CA TYR A 180 -10.51 -10.29 -2.85
C TYR A 180 -10.75 -9.22 -1.79
N ASN A 181 -9.69 -8.74 -1.16
CA ASN A 181 -9.74 -7.70 -0.14
C ASN A 181 -8.90 -6.49 -0.55
N SER A 182 -9.12 -6.03 -1.77
CA SER A 182 -8.41 -4.89 -2.34
C SER A 182 -8.61 -3.64 -1.45
N PRO A 183 -7.58 -2.78 -1.30
CA PRO A 183 -7.76 -1.50 -0.63
C PRO A 183 -8.76 -0.66 -1.40
N SER A 184 -9.67 0.01 -0.71
CA SER A 184 -10.70 0.84 -1.34
C SER A 184 -11.25 1.89 -0.38
N PHE A 185 -12.03 2.84 -0.90
CA PHE A 185 -12.67 3.84 -0.06
C PHE A 185 -13.73 3.20 0.85
N THR A 186 -13.55 3.30 2.17
CA THR A 186 -14.46 2.71 3.17
C THR A 186 -15.33 3.72 3.91
N ALA A 187 -15.18 5.02 3.60
CA ALA A 187 -15.76 6.13 4.37
C ALA A 187 -15.37 6.19 5.86
N TYR A 188 -14.38 5.40 6.29
CA TYR A 188 -13.81 5.52 7.64
C TYR A 188 -12.87 6.73 7.72
N GLU A 189 -13.16 7.65 8.64
CA GLU A 189 -12.36 8.89 8.79
C GLU A 189 -11.06 8.67 9.59
N GLY A 190 -11.12 7.90 10.68
CA GLY A 190 -9.95 7.48 11.47
C GLY A 190 -9.08 8.58 12.08
N ARG A 191 -9.63 9.78 12.33
CA ARG A 191 -8.85 10.93 12.82
C ARG A 191 -8.15 10.65 14.15
N ASN A 192 -8.82 10.04 15.12
CA ASN A 192 -8.21 9.80 16.44
C ASN A 192 -7.12 8.73 16.37
N ILE A 193 -7.32 7.70 15.53
CA ILE A 193 -6.30 6.69 15.26
C ILE A 193 -5.04 7.34 14.68
N TRP A 194 -5.17 8.17 13.63
CA TRP A 194 -4.02 8.87 13.06
C TRP A 194 -3.34 9.79 14.07
N ASN A 195 -4.10 10.53 14.89
CA ASN A 195 -3.53 11.37 15.94
C ASN A 195 -2.68 10.56 16.94
N MET A 196 -3.09 9.33 17.27
CA MET A 196 -2.30 8.46 18.14
C MET A 196 -1.05 7.94 17.44
N ILE A 197 -1.17 7.53 16.17
CA ILE A 197 -0.03 7.07 15.37
C ILE A 197 1.03 8.17 15.26
N TYR A 198 0.64 9.41 14.94
CA TYR A 198 1.59 10.53 14.84
C TYR A 198 2.24 10.87 16.18
N LYS A 199 1.54 10.71 17.32
CA LYS A 199 2.12 10.93 18.66
C LYS A 199 3.19 9.91 19.04
N GLU A 200 3.29 8.78 18.34
CA GLU A 200 4.42 7.85 18.53
C GLU A 200 5.75 8.43 18.03
N ASN A 201 5.74 9.51 17.23
CA ASN A 201 6.92 10.26 16.81
C ASN A 201 7.50 11.09 17.98
N CYS A 202 7.95 10.41 19.03
CA CYS A 202 8.48 11.02 20.22
C CYS A 202 9.63 10.18 20.76
N PHE A 203 10.86 10.59 20.49
CA PHE A 203 12.08 9.88 20.89
C PHE A 203 12.70 10.62 22.08
N GLN A 204 13.00 9.89 23.15
CA GLN A 204 13.57 10.52 24.35
C GLN A 204 15.03 10.87 24.09
N ASN A 205 15.37 12.14 24.25
CA ASN A 205 16.77 12.59 24.26
C ASN A 205 17.43 12.38 25.64
N GLU A 206 18.71 12.72 25.78
CA GLU A 206 19.46 12.58 27.05
C GLU A 206 18.82 13.34 28.24
N LYS A 207 18.01 14.36 27.96
CA LYS A 207 17.27 15.16 28.96
C LYS A 207 15.87 14.62 29.24
N SER A 208 15.52 13.46 28.69
CA SER A 208 14.16 12.88 28.73
C SER A 208 13.08 13.75 28.07
N GLU A 209 13.48 14.67 27.19
CA GLU A 209 12.56 15.47 26.38
C GLU A 209 12.19 14.73 25.10
N CYS A 210 11.02 15.06 24.56
CA CYS A 210 10.50 14.47 23.34
C CYS A 210 11.12 15.15 22.11
N GLU A 211 11.92 14.42 21.34
CA GLU A 211 12.45 14.85 20.06
C GLU A 211 11.71 14.13 18.91
N GLU A 212 11.17 14.90 17.97
CA GLU A 212 10.51 14.36 16.80
C GLU A 212 11.52 14.03 15.69
N MET A 213 11.38 12.86 15.08
CA MET A 213 12.25 12.45 13.97
C MET A 213 11.57 12.72 12.63
N ASN A 214 12.11 13.65 11.83
CA ASN A 214 11.57 13.98 10.51
C ASN A 214 11.44 12.74 9.59
N SER A 215 12.44 11.86 9.58
CA SER A 215 12.38 10.63 8.77
C SER A 215 11.24 9.69 9.20
N PHE A 216 10.94 9.61 10.50
CA PHE A 216 9.82 8.83 11.01
C PHE A 216 8.49 9.46 10.59
N TYR A 217 8.35 10.78 10.72
CA TYR A 217 7.20 11.53 10.22
C TYR A 217 6.94 11.28 8.73
N LYS A 218 7.97 11.40 7.87
CA LYS A 218 7.83 11.17 6.42
C LYS A 218 7.36 9.75 6.10
N ILE A 219 7.81 8.74 6.85
CA ILE A 219 7.36 7.34 6.70
C ILE A 219 5.86 7.19 7.01
N ILE A 220 5.42 7.71 8.16
CA ILE A 220 4.01 7.63 8.57
C ILE A 220 3.12 8.44 7.63
N SER A 221 3.56 9.64 7.25
CA SER A 221 2.87 10.49 6.30
C SER A 221 2.75 9.84 4.92
N GLY A 222 3.82 9.24 4.41
CA GLY A 222 3.75 8.51 3.14
C GLY A 222 2.87 7.26 3.19
N MET A 223 2.81 6.55 4.32
CA MET A 223 1.82 5.48 4.52
C MET A 223 0.38 6.01 4.48
N GLN A 224 0.10 7.15 5.13
CA GLN A 224 -1.21 7.79 5.09
C GLN A 224 -1.56 8.27 3.67
N SER A 225 -0.62 8.92 2.99
CA SER A 225 -0.76 9.34 1.59
C SER A 225 -1.08 8.15 0.69
N ASN A 226 -0.39 7.03 0.86
CA ASN A 226 -0.61 5.81 0.10
C ASN A 226 -2.04 5.27 0.26
N ILE A 227 -2.58 5.28 1.49
CA ILE A 227 -3.98 4.92 1.77
C ILE A 227 -4.96 5.89 1.08
N ALA A 228 -4.67 7.18 1.13
CA ALA A 228 -5.53 8.20 0.52
C ALA A 228 -5.57 8.06 -1.01
N VAL A 229 -4.42 7.90 -1.67
CA VAL A 229 -4.39 7.70 -3.14
C VAL A 229 -5.14 6.41 -3.52
N LEU A 230 -5.01 5.31 -2.76
CA LEU A 230 -5.71 4.03 -3.05
C LEU A 230 -7.22 4.20 -2.93
N SER A 231 -7.63 4.97 -1.93
CA SER A 231 -9.03 5.30 -1.71
C SER A 231 -9.57 6.18 -2.82
N SER A 232 -8.76 7.08 -3.38
CA SER A 232 -9.14 7.90 -4.54
C SER A 232 -9.32 7.06 -5.80
N GLU A 233 -8.38 6.15 -6.08
CA GLU A 233 -8.42 5.29 -7.26
C GLU A 233 -9.61 4.31 -7.22
N TYR A 234 -9.86 3.74 -6.04
CA TYR A 234 -10.87 2.73 -5.80
C TYR A 234 -12.05 3.29 -4.99
N PHE A 235 -12.49 4.48 -5.38
CA PHE A 235 -13.50 5.23 -4.65
C PHE A 235 -14.90 4.63 -4.84
N TYR A 236 -15.25 4.32 -6.11
CA TYR A 236 -16.55 3.78 -6.49
C TYR A 236 -16.49 2.28 -6.78
N LEU A 237 -15.84 1.52 -5.89
CA LEU A 237 -15.72 0.08 -6.02
C LEU A 237 -17.06 -0.61 -5.72
N LYS A 238 -17.63 -1.31 -6.72
CA LYS A 238 -18.89 -2.06 -6.56
C LYS A 238 -18.69 -3.44 -5.93
N ASN A 239 -17.57 -4.10 -6.23
CA ASN A 239 -17.19 -5.41 -5.72
C ASN A 239 -15.72 -5.38 -5.28
N ASP A 240 -15.32 -6.08 -4.20
CA ASP A 240 -13.95 -6.02 -3.66
C ASP A 240 -12.86 -6.74 -4.52
N PHE A 241 -13.26 -7.27 -5.67
CA PHE A 241 -12.46 -8.05 -6.62
C PHE A 241 -11.83 -7.13 -7.66
N LEU A 242 -10.61 -6.67 -7.42
CA LEU A 242 -9.94 -5.67 -8.27
C LEU A 242 -8.72 -6.21 -9.01
N PHE A 243 -8.06 -7.23 -8.44
CA PHE A 243 -6.77 -7.71 -8.92
C PHE A 243 -6.75 -9.18 -9.35
N GLY A 244 -7.91 -9.83 -9.53
CA GLY A 244 -7.97 -11.28 -9.75
C GLY A 244 -8.85 -11.68 -10.92
N GLU A 245 -8.38 -12.65 -11.70
CA GLU A 245 -9.23 -13.41 -12.61
C GLU A 245 -10.12 -14.39 -11.82
N ILE A 246 -11.37 -14.49 -12.21
CA ILE A 246 -12.27 -15.55 -11.74
C ILE A 246 -11.85 -16.85 -12.43
N GLN A 247 -11.14 -17.74 -11.73
CA GLN A 247 -10.95 -19.12 -12.20
C GLN A 247 -12.22 -19.95 -11.92
N ILE A 248 -13.31 -19.65 -12.61
CA ILE A 248 -14.42 -20.60 -12.74
C ILE A 248 -14.00 -21.59 -13.81
N ASN A 249 -13.58 -22.79 -13.39
CA ASN A 249 -13.55 -24.05 -14.15
C ASN A 249 -13.31 -23.94 -15.67
N ASN A 250 -12.08 -24.23 -16.11
CA ASN A 250 -11.74 -24.76 -17.44
C ASN A 250 -12.51 -24.14 -18.64
N LYS A 251 -12.46 -22.81 -18.78
CA LYS A 251 -12.66 -22.19 -20.09
C LYS A 251 -11.87 -20.88 -20.18
N PHE A 252 -10.73 -20.97 -20.87
CA PHE A 252 -10.04 -19.81 -21.41
C PHE A 252 -11.02 -19.02 -22.28
N ASN A 253 -11.53 -17.92 -21.74
CA ASN A 253 -12.03 -16.81 -22.55
C ASN A 253 -11.10 -15.63 -22.26
N ASN A 254 -10.24 -15.33 -23.23
CA ASN A 254 -9.39 -14.13 -23.32
C ASN A 254 -10.23 -12.85 -23.46
N ASP A 255 -11.16 -12.60 -22.54
CA ASP A 255 -11.87 -11.33 -22.44
C ASP A 255 -11.21 -10.49 -21.34
N TYR A 256 -10.02 -9.95 -21.67
CA TYR A 256 -9.20 -9.03 -20.89
C TYR A 256 -9.89 -7.69 -20.50
N PHE A 257 -11.22 -7.59 -20.62
CA PHE A 257 -12.01 -6.38 -20.33
C PHE A 257 -13.41 -6.68 -19.79
N LYS A 258 -13.58 -7.70 -18.94
CA LYS A 258 -14.86 -7.86 -18.21
C LYS A 258 -15.04 -6.79 -17.13
N ASN A 259 -15.55 -5.63 -17.59
CA ASN A 259 -16.13 -4.51 -16.85
C ASN A 259 -15.36 -4.07 -15.59
N LEU A 260 -14.55 -3.02 -15.73
CA LEU A 260 -14.07 -2.19 -14.61
C LEU A 260 -15.28 -1.78 -13.75
N ASN A 261 -15.54 -2.54 -12.68
CA ASN A 261 -16.61 -2.28 -11.71
C ASN A 261 -16.12 -1.36 -10.59
N TYR A 262 -15.18 -0.47 -10.92
CA TYR A 262 -14.67 0.58 -10.06
C TYR A 262 -14.47 1.85 -10.87
N ASP A 263 -14.52 2.98 -10.18
CA ASP A 263 -14.22 4.29 -10.74
C ASP A 263 -13.49 5.12 -9.68
N TYR A 264 -12.69 6.06 -10.14
CA TYR A 264 -11.86 6.92 -9.28
C TYR A 264 -12.59 8.21 -8.90
N SER A 265 -12.12 8.88 -7.86
CA SER A 265 -12.59 10.21 -7.46
C SER A 265 -11.45 11.21 -7.50
N VAL A 266 -11.42 12.04 -8.54
CA VAL A 266 -10.45 13.14 -8.67
C VAL A 266 -10.65 14.18 -7.58
N THR A 267 -11.90 14.46 -7.22
CA THR A 267 -12.21 15.40 -6.12
C THR A 267 -11.59 14.92 -4.81
N PHE A 268 -11.75 13.64 -4.48
CA PHE A 268 -11.12 13.07 -3.30
C PHE A 268 -9.58 13.08 -3.41
N PHE A 269 -9.02 12.74 -4.57
CA PHE A 269 -7.58 12.84 -4.81
C PHE A 269 -7.05 14.26 -4.60
N LYS A 270 -7.72 15.27 -5.16
CA LYS A 270 -7.36 16.68 -5.03
C LYS A 270 -7.39 17.13 -3.57
N GLU A 271 -8.49 16.84 -2.86
CA GLU A 271 -8.68 17.23 -1.47
C GLU A 271 -7.74 16.53 -0.49
N LYS A 272 -7.19 15.36 -0.86
CA LYS A 272 -6.32 14.58 0.03
C LYS A 272 -4.84 14.62 -0.36
N ILE A 273 -4.52 14.83 -1.64
CA ILE A 273 -3.17 14.64 -2.17
C ILE A 273 -2.79 15.74 -3.16
N GLY A 274 -3.60 15.99 -4.19
CA GLY A 274 -3.19 16.83 -5.33
C GLY A 274 -2.84 18.29 -4.99
N LEU A 275 -3.34 18.82 -3.86
CA LEU A 275 -3.03 20.16 -3.35
C LEU A 275 -1.97 20.19 -2.24
N TYR A 276 -1.31 19.05 -1.98
CA TYR A 276 -0.42 18.84 -0.83
C TYR A 276 0.91 18.24 -1.31
N PRO A 277 1.82 19.05 -1.90
CA PRO A 277 3.09 18.58 -2.45
C PRO A 277 3.94 17.79 -1.44
N GLU A 278 3.88 18.15 -0.15
CA GLU A 278 4.58 17.45 0.92
C GLU A 278 4.11 16.00 1.09
N ARG A 279 2.83 15.72 0.83
CA ARG A 279 2.27 14.36 0.91
C ARG A 279 2.75 13.49 -0.25
N ILE A 280 2.94 14.10 -1.43
CA ILE A 280 3.51 13.45 -2.61
C ILE A 280 4.99 13.13 -2.37
N GLU A 281 5.77 14.08 -1.83
CA GLU A 281 7.16 13.82 -1.47
C GLU A 281 7.29 12.70 -0.43
N ASN A 282 6.46 12.71 0.61
CA ASN A 282 6.48 11.67 1.65
C ASN A 282 6.08 10.30 1.09
N LEU A 283 5.21 10.25 0.07
CA LEU A 283 4.90 9.02 -0.66
C LEU A 283 6.16 8.47 -1.35
N TYR A 284 6.87 9.31 -2.12
CA TYR A 284 8.13 8.93 -2.77
C TYR A 284 9.19 8.52 -1.75
N PHE A 285 9.34 9.24 -0.64
CA PHE A 285 10.28 8.92 0.43
C PHE A 285 10.00 7.53 1.04
N THR A 286 8.73 7.25 1.35
CA THR A 286 8.32 5.96 1.91
C THR A 286 8.50 4.83 0.92
N PHE A 287 8.18 5.08 -0.35
CA PHE A 287 8.39 4.12 -1.41
C PHE A 287 9.88 3.81 -1.65
N ALA A 288 10.74 4.82 -1.59
CA ALA A 288 12.19 4.66 -1.69
C ALA A 288 12.74 3.74 -0.60
N ILE A 289 12.22 3.80 0.63
CA ILE A 289 12.59 2.87 1.72
C ILE A 289 12.23 1.42 1.37
N LEU A 290 11.10 1.19 0.68
CA LEU A 290 10.73 -0.13 0.19
C LEU A 290 11.64 -0.58 -0.96
N LEU A 291 11.94 0.27 -1.94
CA LEU A 291 12.92 -0.09 -2.99
C LEU A 291 14.29 -0.45 -2.39
N ARG A 292 14.76 0.32 -1.40
CA ARG A 292 16.00 0.04 -0.66
C ARG A 292 15.98 -1.38 -0.07
N SER A 293 14.91 -1.75 0.62
CA SER A 293 14.85 -3.06 1.25
C SER A 293 14.71 -4.20 0.23
N MET A 294 14.00 -4.01 -0.89
CA MET A 294 14.00 -4.96 -2.01
C MET A 294 15.43 -5.24 -2.50
N CYS A 295 16.22 -4.19 -2.75
CA CYS A 295 17.61 -4.34 -3.18
C CYS A 295 18.47 -5.09 -2.16
N ARG A 296 18.28 -4.83 -0.86
CA ARG A 296 19.03 -5.48 0.22
C ARG A 296 18.64 -6.93 0.45
N LEU A 297 17.41 -7.30 0.08
CA LEU A 297 16.86 -8.65 0.21
C LEU A 297 16.98 -9.50 -1.04
N LYS A 298 17.55 -8.97 -2.14
CA LYS A 298 17.70 -9.70 -3.41
C LYS A 298 18.26 -11.11 -3.25
N SER A 299 19.35 -11.28 -2.51
CA SER A 299 19.98 -12.60 -2.30
C SER A 299 19.11 -13.56 -1.48
N LEU A 300 18.19 -13.04 -0.69
CA LEU A 300 17.27 -13.83 0.10
C LEU A 300 16.05 -14.25 -0.73
N PHE A 301 15.55 -13.36 -1.58
CA PHE A 301 14.40 -13.64 -2.45
C PHE A 301 14.70 -14.76 -3.43
N LYS A 302 15.94 -14.80 -3.96
CA LYS A 302 16.44 -15.91 -4.81
C LYS A 302 16.38 -17.29 -4.15
N GLN A 303 16.20 -17.36 -2.84
CA GLN A 303 16.15 -18.62 -2.11
C GLN A 303 14.73 -19.05 -1.75
N CYS A 304 13.70 -18.30 -2.18
CA CYS A 304 12.30 -18.67 -1.98
C CYS A 304 11.96 -19.88 -2.85
N LYS A 305 11.42 -20.94 -2.23
CA LYS A 305 10.76 -21.99 -3.01
C LYS A 305 9.34 -21.63 -3.41
N CYS A 306 8.75 -20.67 -2.70
CA CYS A 306 7.43 -20.09 -2.95
C CYS A 306 6.35 -21.17 -3.22
N ASN A 307 6.40 -22.24 -2.41
CA ASN A 307 5.56 -23.42 -2.57
C ASN A 307 4.18 -23.15 -1.96
N SER A 308 3.11 -23.14 -2.75
CA SER A 308 1.72 -23.11 -2.30
C SER A 308 1.06 -24.50 -2.28
N GLY A 309 1.70 -25.49 -2.91
CA GLY A 309 1.16 -26.82 -3.14
C GLY A 309 0.62 -27.01 -4.56
N TYR A 310 0.63 -25.96 -5.38
CA TYR A 310 0.22 -25.98 -6.79
C TYR A 310 1.42 -25.78 -7.71
N GLU A 311 2.01 -26.88 -8.17
CA GLU A 311 3.31 -26.89 -8.86
C GLU A 311 3.41 -25.91 -10.04
N GLN A 312 2.39 -25.82 -10.88
CA GLN A 312 2.41 -24.92 -12.04
C GLN A 312 2.35 -23.44 -11.64
N ASN A 313 1.52 -23.09 -10.64
CA ASN A 313 1.43 -21.73 -10.10
C ASN A 313 2.75 -21.33 -9.43
N ASP A 314 3.34 -22.26 -8.66
CA ASP A 314 4.59 -22.06 -7.94
C ASP A 314 5.78 -21.84 -8.88
N LYS A 315 5.88 -22.63 -9.96
CA LYS A 315 6.92 -22.44 -11.00
C LYS A 315 6.83 -21.06 -11.64
N GLU A 316 5.63 -20.59 -11.94
CA GLU A 316 5.43 -19.27 -12.52
C GLU A 316 5.72 -18.16 -11.51
N ALA A 317 5.33 -18.34 -10.25
CA ALA A 317 5.62 -17.40 -9.16
C ALA A 317 7.13 -17.23 -8.93
N VAL A 318 7.90 -18.33 -8.95
CA VAL A 318 9.36 -18.29 -8.86
C VAL A 318 9.96 -17.59 -10.09
N ARG A 319 9.49 -17.91 -11.30
CA ARG A 319 9.96 -17.24 -12.54
C ARG A 319 9.76 -15.72 -12.47
N LEU A 320 8.56 -15.27 -12.09
CA LEU A 320 8.24 -13.85 -11.96
C LEU A 320 9.06 -13.18 -10.84
N LEU A 321 9.32 -13.88 -9.74
CA LEU A 321 10.20 -13.38 -8.68
C LEU A 321 11.65 -13.24 -9.18
N ASP A 322 12.15 -14.20 -9.95
CA ASP A 322 13.49 -14.11 -10.56
C ASP A 322 13.56 -12.96 -11.57
N ASP A 323 12.55 -12.82 -12.44
CA ASP A 323 12.44 -11.68 -13.37
C ASP A 323 12.47 -10.35 -12.61
N LEU A 324 11.70 -10.22 -11.52
CA LEU A 324 11.74 -9.03 -10.66
C LEU A 324 13.14 -8.76 -10.13
N LEU A 325 13.85 -9.79 -9.67
CA LEU A 325 15.15 -9.62 -9.03
C LEU A 325 16.28 -9.34 -10.01
N GLU A 326 16.22 -9.91 -11.21
CA GLU A 326 17.30 -9.82 -12.20
C GLU A 326 17.27 -8.53 -13.01
N ASN A 327 16.14 -7.84 -13.01
CA ASN A 327 16.02 -6.50 -13.56
C ASN A 327 17.03 -5.51 -12.97
N PHE A 328 17.44 -4.57 -13.82
CA PHE A 328 18.28 -3.46 -13.40
C PHE A 328 17.44 -2.37 -12.71
N TYR A 329 17.85 -2.00 -11.49
CA TYR A 329 17.29 -0.90 -10.73
C TYR A 329 18.37 0.11 -10.37
N HIS A 330 18.09 1.39 -10.57
CA HIS A 330 18.96 2.49 -10.19
C HIS A 330 19.21 2.47 -8.67
N SER A 331 18.16 2.21 -7.90
CA SER A 331 18.16 2.03 -6.44
C SER A 331 19.18 1.00 -5.97
N CYS A 332 19.29 -0.14 -6.66
CA CYS A 332 20.17 -1.23 -6.25
C CYS A 332 21.65 -0.96 -6.59
N SER A 333 21.94 0.09 -7.37
CA SER A 333 23.29 0.45 -7.81
C SER A 333 23.91 1.57 -6.95
N SER A 334 23.11 2.34 -6.21
CA SER A 334 23.58 3.43 -5.37
C SER A 334 23.98 2.95 -3.97
N LYS A 335 25.27 3.06 -3.63
CA LYS A 335 25.77 2.69 -2.30
C LYS A 335 25.18 3.57 -1.19
N GLU A 336 25.17 4.88 -1.40
CA GLU A 336 24.58 5.86 -0.47
C GLU A 336 23.11 5.52 -0.18
N PHE A 337 22.35 5.18 -1.21
CA PHE A 337 20.96 4.80 -1.07
C PHE A 337 20.75 3.52 -0.26
N LEU A 338 21.68 2.57 -0.30
CA LEU A 338 21.56 1.28 0.38
C LEU A 338 21.93 1.33 1.86
N GLU A 339 22.46 2.46 2.34
CA GLU A 339 22.78 2.65 3.76
C GLU A 339 21.52 2.55 4.64
N PRO A 340 21.63 1.99 5.86
CA PRO A 340 20.51 1.92 6.78
C PRO A 340 19.99 3.31 7.13
N LEU A 341 18.66 3.50 7.13
CA LEU A 341 18.06 4.80 7.46
C LEU A 341 18.32 5.21 8.93
N PHE A 342 18.25 4.23 9.84
CA PHE A 342 18.45 4.42 11.27
C PHE A 342 19.62 3.56 11.75
N PRO A 343 20.88 3.99 11.55
CA PRO A 343 22.07 3.22 11.95
C PRO A 343 22.04 2.85 13.43
N GLN A 344 21.70 3.80 14.30
CA GLN A 344 21.77 3.71 15.76
C GLN A 344 20.38 3.55 16.43
N HIS A 345 19.33 4.19 15.91
CA HIS A 345 17.99 4.21 16.54
C HIS A 345 17.06 3.04 16.15
N GLY A 346 17.58 1.97 15.55
CA GLY A 346 16.75 0.89 15.01
C GLY A 346 15.81 0.25 16.05
N LYS A 347 16.27 0.11 17.30
CA LYS A 347 15.49 -0.46 18.41
C LYS A 347 14.31 0.43 18.80
N ASP A 348 14.56 1.72 18.94
CA ASP A 348 13.54 2.70 19.35
C ASP A 348 12.48 2.84 18.26
N ILE A 349 12.90 2.90 16.99
CA ILE A 349 12.01 2.92 15.83
C ILE A 349 11.12 1.68 15.84
N LEU A 350 11.69 0.49 16.04
CA LEU A 350 10.91 -0.74 16.14
C LEU A 350 9.89 -0.71 17.27
N SER A 351 10.30 -0.20 18.43
CA SER A 351 9.39 -0.03 19.59
C SER A 351 8.20 0.87 19.23
N LYS A 352 8.42 1.99 18.54
CA LYS A 352 7.33 2.86 18.05
C LYS A 352 6.39 2.13 17.10
N PHE A 353 6.93 1.34 16.18
CA PHE A 353 6.11 0.55 15.26
C PHE A 353 5.32 -0.58 15.96
N MET A 354 5.82 -1.14 17.06
CA MET A 354 5.04 -2.06 17.90
C MET A 354 3.86 -1.36 18.57
N ASN A 355 4.06 -0.14 19.07
CA ASN A 355 2.97 0.68 19.61
C ASN A 355 1.93 0.99 18.53
N ILE A 356 2.36 1.39 17.33
CA ILE A 356 1.46 1.60 16.18
C ILE A 356 0.65 0.34 15.87
N THR A 357 1.27 -0.85 15.94
CA THR A 357 0.56 -2.12 15.73
C THR A 357 -0.57 -2.31 16.76
N ASN A 358 -0.35 -1.96 18.04
CA ASN A 358 -1.38 -2.00 19.07
C ASN A 358 -2.49 -0.96 18.82
N ILE A 359 -2.15 0.21 18.27
CA ILE A 359 -3.13 1.24 17.89
C ILE A 359 -4.02 0.74 16.74
N LEU A 360 -3.45 -0.01 15.79
CA LEU A 360 -4.21 -0.58 14.67
C LEU A 360 -5.27 -1.60 15.10
N ASP A 361 -5.06 -2.32 16.21
CA ASP A 361 -6.07 -3.21 16.81
C ASP A 361 -7.33 -2.44 17.28
N CYS A 362 -7.23 -1.11 17.39
CA CYS A 362 -8.34 -0.22 17.74
C CYS A 362 -9.10 0.35 16.53
N VAL A 363 -8.70 0.03 15.31
CA VAL A 363 -9.40 0.48 14.09
C VAL A 363 -10.69 -0.33 13.90
N PRO A 364 -11.90 0.27 13.94
CA PRO A 364 -13.16 -0.45 13.81
C PRO A 364 -13.44 -0.95 12.38
N CYS A 365 -12.87 -0.29 11.38
CA CYS A 365 -12.95 -0.72 9.98
C CYS A 365 -12.00 -1.92 9.75
N VAL A 366 -12.55 -3.13 9.58
CA VAL A 366 -11.75 -4.37 9.44
C VAL A 366 -10.84 -4.35 8.21
N LYS A 367 -11.32 -3.86 7.06
CA LYS A 367 -10.52 -3.67 5.84
C LYS A 367 -9.38 -2.66 6.06
N CYS A 368 -9.65 -1.57 6.76
CA CYS A 368 -8.64 -0.57 7.10
C CYS A 368 -7.59 -1.13 8.08
N ARG A 369 -8.01 -1.95 9.04
CA ARG A 369 -7.14 -2.68 9.97
C ARG A 369 -6.23 -3.66 9.23
N LEU A 370 -6.78 -4.46 8.31
CA LEU A 370 -6.02 -5.37 7.43
C LEU A 370 -4.92 -4.62 6.68
N HIS A 371 -5.28 -3.59 5.92
CA HIS A 371 -4.32 -2.82 5.12
C HIS A 371 -3.35 -2.02 5.99
N GLY A 372 -3.78 -1.52 7.15
CA GLY A 372 -2.92 -0.86 8.13
C GLY A 372 -1.84 -1.79 8.69
N LYS A 373 -2.22 -3.02 9.09
CA LYS A 373 -1.29 -4.05 9.56
C LYS A 373 -0.33 -4.50 8.46
N LEU A 374 -0.85 -4.73 7.25
CA LEU A 374 -0.06 -5.08 6.08
C LEU A 374 1.02 -4.01 5.80
N LYS A 375 0.61 -2.74 5.76
CA LYS A 375 1.51 -1.60 5.48
C LYS A 375 2.53 -1.37 6.58
N THR A 376 2.10 -1.39 7.83
CA THR A 376 2.97 -1.25 9.00
C THR A 376 4.03 -2.34 9.08
N THR A 377 3.65 -3.59 8.72
CA THR A 377 4.60 -4.70 8.61
C THR A 377 5.68 -4.42 7.57
N ALA A 378 5.27 -3.98 6.38
CA ALA A 378 6.18 -3.73 5.27
C ALA A 378 7.28 -2.74 5.66
N LEU A 379 6.87 -1.68 6.36
CA LEU A 379 7.76 -0.64 6.84
C LEU A 379 8.68 -1.17 7.95
N GLN A 380 8.16 -1.92 8.92
CA GLN A 380 9.00 -2.57 9.95
C GLN A 380 10.09 -3.45 9.32
N ILE A 381 9.71 -4.29 8.36
CA ILE A 381 10.67 -5.11 7.61
C ILE A 381 11.68 -4.21 6.91
N ALA A 382 11.23 -3.22 6.13
CA ALA A 382 12.12 -2.39 5.33
C ALA A 382 13.14 -1.61 6.16
N LEU A 383 12.78 -1.23 7.39
CA LEU A 383 13.64 -0.50 8.31
C LEU A 383 14.64 -1.39 9.05
N VAL A 384 14.28 -2.65 9.32
CA VAL A 384 15.12 -3.59 10.08
C VAL A 384 16.08 -4.36 9.21
N VAL A 385 15.68 -4.64 7.97
CA VAL A 385 16.43 -5.48 7.04
C VAL A 385 17.87 -4.98 6.93
N ARG A 386 18.82 -5.79 7.40
CA ARG A 386 20.26 -5.58 7.21
C ARG A 386 20.96 -6.72 6.47
N LYS A 387 20.18 -7.49 5.71
CA LYS A 387 20.38 -8.87 5.23
C LYS A 387 19.87 -9.90 6.26
N GLU A 388 19.12 -10.88 5.74
CA GLU A 388 18.79 -12.21 6.30
C GLU A 388 17.36 -12.52 6.85
N LYS A 389 16.89 -13.73 6.46
CA LYS A 389 15.71 -14.59 6.82
C LYS A 389 14.61 -14.79 5.77
N LYS A 390 14.49 -16.02 5.23
CA LYS A 390 13.60 -16.40 4.10
C LYS A 390 12.11 -16.15 4.30
N LYS A 391 11.59 -16.21 5.54
CA LYS A 391 10.16 -15.97 5.78
C LYS A 391 9.73 -14.51 5.57
N ILE A 392 10.69 -13.58 5.61
CA ILE A 392 10.46 -12.16 5.33
C ILE A 392 10.09 -11.95 3.84
N VAL A 393 10.57 -12.83 2.96
CA VAL A 393 10.40 -12.71 1.49
C VAL A 393 8.93 -12.69 1.08
N TYR A 394 8.18 -13.70 1.50
CA TYR A 394 6.75 -13.85 1.22
C TYR A 394 5.97 -12.57 1.56
N VAL A 395 6.07 -12.20 2.83
CA VAL A 395 5.37 -11.07 3.44
C VAL A 395 5.70 -9.77 2.71
N TYR A 396 6.98 -9.61 2.40
CA TYR A 396 7.50 -8.40 1.80
C TYR A 396 7.14 -8.24 0.31
N VAL A 397 7.05 -9.34 -0.45
CA VAL A 397 6.65 -9.31 -1.87
C VAL A 397 5.18 -8.90 -2.03
N CYS A 398 4.27 -9.49 -1.25
CA CYS A 398 2.86 -9.08 -1.22
C CYS A 398 2.71 -7.58 -0.91
N MET A 399 3.60 -7.05 -0.07
CA MET A 399 3.60 -5.69 0.42
C MET A 399 4.23 -4.68 -0.54
N LEU A 400 5.34 -5.05 -1.19
CA LEU A 400 5.99 -4.25 -2.25
C LEU A 400 4.96 -3.88 -3.31
N PHE A 401 4.16 -4.85 -3.77
CA PHE A 401 3.10 -4.58 -4.75
C PHE A 401 2.10 -3.51 -4.28
N VAL A 402 1.59 -3.64 -3.05
CA VAL A 402 0.54 -2.75 -2.53
C VAL A 402 1.01 -1.28 -2.42
N TYR A 403 2.30 -1.07 -2.14
CA TYR A 403 2.86 0.28 -2.14
C TYR A 403 3.25 0.77 -3.54
N LEU A 404 3.81 -0.11 -4.35
CA LEU A 404 4.27 0.20 -5.71
C LEU A 404 3.13 0.64 -6.63
N HIS A 405 1.96 0.03 -6.44
CA HIS A 405 0.77 0.37 -7.21
C HIS A 405 0.47 1.88 -7.19
N MET A 406 0.82 2.57 -6.11
CA MET A 406 0.50 3.99 -5.93
C MET A 406 1.43 4.94 -6.64
N VAL A 407 2.71 4.58 -6.74
CA VAL A 407 3.66 5.37 -7.51
C VAL A 407 3.27 5.34 -8.98
N TYR A 408 2.78 4.19 -9.45
CA TYR A 408 2.23 4.06 -10.79
C TYR A 408 0.95 4.91 -10.96
N VAL A 409 0.00 4.87 -10.02
CA VAL A 409 -1.27 5.60 -10.10
C VAL A 409 -1.10 7.13 -10.10
N LEU A 410 -0.12 7.67 -9.37
CA LEU A 410 0.19 9.10 -9.37
C LEU A 410 0.58 9.68 -10.74
N GLN A 411 0.94 8.82 -11.70
CA GLN A 411 1.39 9.26 -13.02
C GLN A 411 0.27 9.24 -14.07
N TYR A 412 -0.89 8.63 -13.74
CA TYR A 412 -2.08 8.60 -14.59
C TYR A 412 -3.20 9.54 -14.12
N LEU A 413 -3.13 10.00 -12.87
CA LEU A 413 -3.98 11.04 -12.27
C LEU A 413 -3.30 12.41 -12.42
#